data_AF-A0A0E0G1X3-F1
#
_entry.id   AF-A0A0E0G1X3-F1
#
_cell.length_a   1.000
_cell.length_b   1.000
_cell.length_c   1.000
_cell.angle_alpha   90.00
_cell.angle_beta   90.00
_cell.angle_gamma   90.00
#
_symmetry.space_group_name_H-M   'P 1'
#
loop_
_entity.id
_entity.type
_entity.pdbx_description
1 polymer ?
#
loop_
_entity_poly.entity_id
_entity_poly.type
_entity_poly.pdbx_seq_one_letter_code
_entity_poly.pdbx_strand_id
1 'polypeptide(L)'
;MEPAAAAAAAVTAAVDLSTAAADLGRVHLLPCGIKQNGAAAVSDYFKPKDTGVEVEGIRVEEAFFRGRKLQGATISLPDGYRGYVLEKRSGGKDMKKLEGEVSNFKSRAEFQNITYWNHDTTPSAEDPLPRCFHLLTVANAMHKPVTAEEMAYMSAMQNQSS
;
A
#
# COMPACT_ATOMS: atom_id res chain seq x y z
N MET A 1 23.72 -27.79 -36.20
CA MET A 1 23.43 -26.43 -36.68
C MET A 1 21.96 -26.15 -36.41
N GLU A 2 21.68 -25.57 -35.26
CA GLU A 2 20.61 -24.59 -35.03
C GLU A 2 20.82 -24.02 -33.62
N PRO A 3 21.03 -22.70 -33.45
CA PRO A 3 21.03 -22.10 -32.13
C PRO A 3 19.58 -21.85 -31.68
N ALA A 4 19.35 -22.08 -30.38
CA ALA A 4 18.09 -21.82 -29.71
C ALA A 4 17.55 -20.42 -30.01
N ALA A 5 16.27 -20.37 -30.36
CA ALA A 5 15.51 -19.13 -30.56
C ALA A 5 15.72 -18.19 -29.37
N ALA A 6 16.22 -16.98 -29.67
CA ALA A 6 16.38 -15.92 -28.71
C ALA A 6 15.03 -15.63 -28.04
N ALA A 7 14.99 -15.78 -26.71
CA ALA A 7 13.88 -15.31 -25.90
C ALA A 7 13.68 -13.81 -26.19
N ALA A 8 12.51 -13.45 -26.71
CA ALA A 8 12.13 -12.06 -26.86
C ALA A 8 12.29 -11.37 -25.50
N ALA A 9 13.14 -10.34 -25.44
CA ALA A 9 13.37 -9.58 -24.22
C ALA A 9 12.03 -9.03 -23.74
N ALA A 10 11.49 -9.63 -22.68
CA ALA A 10 10.26 -9.17 -22.07
C ALA A 10 10.47 -7.71 -21.63
N VAL A 11 9.54 -6.85 -22.02
CA VAL A 11 9.50 -5.44 -21.65
C VAL A 11 9.21 -5.37 -20.14
N THR A 12 10.25 -5.36 -19.30
CA THR A 12 10.12 -5.33 -17.83
C THR A 12 10.08 -3.91 -17.30
N ALA A 13 8.93 -3.49 -16.74
CA ALA A 13 8.82 -2.28 -15.94
C ALA A 13 9.65 -2.41 -14.65
N ALA A 14 10.49 -1.41 -14.36
CA ALA A 14 11.30 -1.38 -13.15
C ALA A 14 10.76 -0.35 -12.15
N VAL A 15 10.72 -0.74 -10.88
CA VAL A 15 10.42 0.16 -9.75
C VAL A 15 11.68 0.30 -8.90
N ASP A 16 12.19 1.52 -8.82
CA ASP A 16 13.31 1.86 -7.94
C ASP A 16 12.77 2.26 -6.57
N LEU A 17 12.95 1.38 -5.58
CA LEU A 17 12.53 1.62 -4.20
C LEU A 17 13.62 2.29 -3.35
N SER A 18 14.76 2.67 -3.93
CA SER A 18 15.72 3.50 -3.20
C SER A 18 15.03 4.81 -2.78
N THR A 19 15.02 5.06 -1.48
CA THR A 19 14.22 6.13 -0.88
C THR A 19 14.75 7.50 -1.28
N ALA A 20 13.92 8.29 -1.97
CA ALA A 20 14.09 9.73 -1.97
C ALA A 20 13.67 10.28 -0.60
N ALA A 21 14.54 11.08 0.03
CA ALA A 21 14.39 11.57 1.41
C ALA A 21 13.33 12.70 1.56
N ALA A 22 12.17 12.59 0.90
CA ALA A 22 11.10 13.56 1.07
C ALA A 22 10.30 13.22 2.34
N ASP A 23 10.26 14.15 3.29
CA ASP A 23 9.33 14.07 4.42
C ASP A 23 7.90 14.20 3.90
N LEU A 24 7.13 13.12 4.04
CA LEU A 24 5.73 13.04 3.63
C LEU A 24 4.80 13.67 4.68
N GLY A 25 5.28 13.92 5.89
CA GLY A 25 4.47 14.29 7.04
C GLY A 25 3.49 13.17 7.41
N ARG A 26 2.20 13.36 7.11
CA ARG A 26 1.13 12.39 7.38
C ARG A 26 0.38 12.01 6.11
N VAL A 27 0.05 10.73 5.98
CA VAL A 27 -0.81 10.21 4.91
C VAL A 27 -2.26 10.16 5.39
N HIS A 28 -3.16 10.76 4.60
CA HIS A 28 -4.58 10.83 4.92
C HIS A 28 -5.43 10.20 3.81
N LEU A 29 -6.28 9.23 4.16
CA LEU A 29 -7.33 8.70 3.30
C LEU A 29 -8.65 9.40 3.66
N LEU A 30 -9.10 10.32 2.80
CA LEU A 30 -10.35 11.04 2.99
C LEU A 30 -11.55 10.25 2.44
N PRO A 31 -12.75 10.38 3.02
CA PRO A 31 -13.97 9.71 2.55
C PRO A 31 -14.60 10.45 1.36
N CYS A 32 -13.79 11.04 0.49
CA CYS A 32 -14.24 11.80 -0.67
C CYS A 32 -13.16 11.86 -1.77
N GLY A 33 -13.61 11.99 -3.02
CA GLY A 33 -12.72 12.26 -4.15
C GLY A 33 -12.45 13.76 -4.32
N ILE A 34 -11.17 14.14 -4.41
CA ILE A 34 -10.74 15.49 -4.80
C ILE A 34 -10.38 15.45 -6.29
N LYS A 35 -11.03 16.30 -7.11
CA LYS A 35 -10.86 16.27 -8.58
C LYS A 35 -9.50 16.78 -9.06
N GLN A 36 -8.79 17.54 -8.23
CA GLN A 36 -7.49 18.12 -8.57
C GLN A 36 -6.37 17.33 -7.89
N ASN A 37 -5.32 17.05 -8.65
CA ASN A 37 -4.07 16.50 -8.15
C ASN A 37 -3.01 17.60 -8.17
N GLY A 38 -2.40 17.91 -7.02
CA GLY A 38 -1.41 18.96 -6.90
C GLY A 38 -0.98 19.23 -5.46
N ALA A 39 -0.09 20.20 -5.29
CA ALA A 39 0.31 20.65 -3.95
C ALA A 39 -0.87 21.30 -3.23
N ALA A 40 -0.97 21.04 -1.93
CA ALA A 40 -1.96 21.65 -1.05
C ALA A 40 -1.32 21.98 0.29
N ALA A 41 -1.76 23.08 0.91
CA ALA A 41 -1.30 23.51 2.24
C ALA A 41 -1.97 22.67 3.35
N VAL A 42 -1.79 21.34 3.33
CA VAL A 42 -2.46 20.40 4.23
C VAL A 42 -2.18 20.77 5.69
N SER A 43 -0.91 20.98 6.04
CA SER A 43 -0.50 21.31 7.40
C SER A 43 -1.10 22.62 7.91
N ASP A 44 -1.48 23.56 7.05
CA ASP A 44 -2.04 24.85 7.48
C ASP A 44 -3.53 24.74 7.80
N TYR A 45 -4.28 23.94 7.03
CA TYR A 45 -5.74 23.91 7.08
C TYR A 45 -6.34 22.63 7.68
N PHE A 46 -5.69 21.48 7.48
CA PHE A 46 -6.17 20.20 7.98
C PHE A 46 -5.47 19.87 9.30
N LYS A 47 -6.19 20.07 10.41
CA LYS A 47 -5.66 19.94 11.77
C LYS A 47 -6.39 18.83 12.54
N PRO A 48 -5.99 17.56 12.37
CA PRO A 48 -6.44 16.47 13.21
C PRO A 48 -6.19 16.76 14.69
N LYS A 49 -7.17 16.45 15.53
CA LYS A 49 -7.09 16.58 16.99
C LYS A 49 -7.43 15.23 17.62
N ASP A 50 -6.65 14.83 18.62
CA ASP A 50 -7.02 13.70 19.47
C ASP A 50 -8.29 14.10 20.25
N THR A 51 -9.31 13.23 20.22
CA THR A 51 -10.56 13.45 20.95
C THR A 51 -10.51 12.94 22.38
N GLY A 52 -9.48 12.17 22.74
CA GLY A 52 -9.39 11.42 23.99
C GLY A 52 -10.31 10.20 24.06
N VAL A 53 -11.07 9.93 22.99
CA VAL A 53 -11.97 8.79 22.89
C VAL A 53 -11.22 7.61 22.26
N GLU A 54 -11.38 6.45 22.89
CA GLU A 54 -10.88 5.18 22.38
C GLU A 54 -12.04 4.19 22.28
N VAL A 55 -12.21 3.57 21.11
CA VAL A 55 -13.25 2.57 20.86
C VAL A 55 -12.56 1.31 20.36
N GLU A 56 -12.72 0.21 21.09
CA GLU A 56 -12.11 -1.08 20.71
C GLU A 56 -10.58 -1.01 20.52
N GLY A 57 -9.89 -0.19 21.31
CA GLY A 57 -8.45 0.02 21.18
C GLY A 57 -8.04 1.01 20.08
N ILE A 58 -9.01 1.58 19.37
CA ILE A 58 -8.80 2.54 18.28
C ILE A 58 -8.97 3.95 18.83
N ARG A 59 -7.88 4.73 18.83
CA ARG A 59 -7.89 6.14 19.23
C ARG A 59 -8.53 6.99 18.14
N VAL A 60 -9.55 7.76 18.52
CA VAL A 60 -10.34 8.57 17.59
C VAL A 60 -9.75 9.97 17.48
N GLU A 61 -9.42 10.36 16.25
CA GLU A 61 -9.07 11.72 15.87
C GLU A 61 -10.27 12.42 15.23
N GLU A 62 -10.36 13.74 15.39
CA GLU A 62 -11.35 14.59 14.74
C GLU A 62 -10.67 15.64 13.85
N ALA A 63 -11.21 15.87 12.66
CA ALA A 63 -10.82 16.96 11.78
C ALA A 63 -12.03 17.49 11.01
N PHE A 64 -11.88 18.65 10.38
CA PHE A 64 -12.90 19.24 9.53
C PHE A 64 -12.36 19.45 8.12
N PHE A 65 -13.13 19.00 7.12
CA PHE A 65 -12.82 19.24 5.73
C PHE A 65 -14.03 19.84 5.04
N ARG A 66 -13.87 21.05 4.46
CA ARG A 66 -14.95 21.79 3.78
C ARG A 66 -16.21 21.96 4.66
N GLY A 67 -16.01 22.20 5.97
CA GLY A 67 -17.10 22.37 6.94
C GLY A 67 -17.79 21.07 7.39
N ARG A 68 -17.30 19.91 6.96
CA ARG A 68 -17.82 18.60 7.38
C ARG A 68 -16.91 18.00 8.44
N LYS A 69 -17.50 17.52 9.52
CA LYS A 69 -16.78 16.76 10.55
C LYS A 69 -16.35 15.41 9.98
N LEU A 70 -15.11 15.04 10.28
CA LEU A 70 -14.54 13.74 9.98
C LEU A 70 -14.07 13.13 11.29
N GLN A 71 -14.34 11.84 11.47
CA GLN A 71 -13.75 11.05 12.54
C GLN A 71 -12.76 10.08 11.90
N GLY A 72 -11.55 10.00 12.42
CA GLY A 72 -10.48 9.23 11.81
C GLY A 72 -9.68 8.44 12.83
N ALA A 73 -8.96 7.46 12.34
CA ALA A 73 -8.04 6.67 13.12
C ALA A 73 -6.74 6.46 12.35
N THR A 74 -5.63 6.49 13.07
CA THR A 74 -4.32 6.18 12.51
C THR A 74 -4.02 4.71 12.76
N ILE A 75 -3.81 3.97 11.67
CA ILE A 75 -3.45 2.55 11.69
C ILE A 75 -2.06 2.34 11.10
N SER A 76 -1.33 1.40 11.66
CA SER A 76 -0.04 0.96 11.14
C SER A 76 -0.24 -0.08 10.04
N LEU A 77 0.64 -0.07 9.04
CA LEU A 77 0.72 -1.16 8.07
C LEU A 77 1.19 -2.43 8.80
N PRO A 78 0.70 -3.62 8.40
CA PRO A 78 1.10 -4.88 9.04
C PRO A 78 2.60 -5.14 8.97
N ASP A 79 3.10 -5.93 9.91
CA ASP A 79 4.51 -6.31 9.96
C ASP A 79 4.99 -6.93 8.64
N GLY A 80 6.20 -6.54 8.21
CA GLY A 80 6.77 -6.96 6.94
C GLY A 80 6.29 -6.16 5.72
N TYR A 81 5.33 -5.24 5.89
CA TYR A 81 4.86 -4.35 4.82
C TYR A 81 5.34 -2.91 5.02
N ARG A 82 5.56 -2.23 3.89
CA ARG A 82 5.92 -0.81 3.80
C ARG A 82 5.09 -0.12 2.73
N GLY A 83 4.68 1.11 2.99
CA GLY A 83 3.94 1.94 2.05
C GLY A 83 4.90 2.82 1.26
N TYR A 84 4.71 2.92 -0.06
CA TYR A 84 5.53 3.78 -0.92
C TYR A 84 4.65 4.73 -1.74
N VAL A 85 5.08 5.98 -1.86
CA VAL A 85 4.54 6.93 -2.84
C VAL A 85 5.43 6.88 -4.07
N LEU A 86 4.90 6.36 -5.18
CA LEU A 86 5.65 6.19 -6.42
C LEU A 86 5.41 7.36 -7.38
N GLU A 87 6.48 7.77 -8.08
CA GLU A 87 6.43 8.79 -9.12
C GLU A 87 6.96 8.19 -10.44
N LYS A 88 6.25 8.41 -11.56
CA LYS A 88 6.73 8.00 -12.89
C LYS A 88 7.97 8.84 -13.23
N ARG A 89 9.08 8.19 -13.60
CA ARG A 89 10.26 8.89 -14.12
C ARG A 89 9.87 9.58 -15.43
N SER A 90 10.02 10.90 -15.51
CA SER A 90 9.89 11.61 -16.78
C SER A 90 11.08 11.22 -17.68
N GLY A 91 10.81 10.55 -18.81
CA GLY A 91 11.84 10.31 -19.82
C GLY A 91 12.44 11.64 -20.26
N GLY A 92 13.77 11.76 -20.26
CA GLY A 92 14.46 12.88 -20.88
C GLY A 92 14.09 12.99 -22.37
N LYS A 93 14.37 14.15 -22.99
CA LYS A 93 14.08 14.42 -24.42
C LYS A 93 14.59 13.33 -25.38
N ASP A 94 15.55 12.51 -24.98
CA ASP A 94 16.15 11.45 -25.79
C ASP A 94 15.42 10.08 -25.75
N MET A 95 14.39 9.90 -24.90
CA MET A 95 13.66 8.63 -24.75
C MET A 95 12.41 8.49 -25.64
N LYS A 96 12.08 9.50 -26.46
CA LYS A 96 10.89 9.48 -27.33
C LYS A 96 10.98 8.52 -28.54
N LYS A 97 12.07 7.77 -28.69
CA LYS A 97 12.32 6.94 -29.89
C LYS A 97 12.20 5.43 -29.69
N LEU A 98 11.81 4.96 -28.50
CA LEU A 98 11.56 3.54 -28.26
C LEU A 98 10.05 3.33 -28.10
N GLU A 99 9.39 2.87 -29.17
CA GLU A 99 8.05 2.32 -29.11
C GLU A 99 8.06 1.10 -28.17
N GLY A 100 7.60 1.33 -26.95
CA GLY A 100 7.68 0.38 -25.83
C GLY A 100 7.95 1.14 -24.54
N GLU A 101 6.97 1.95 -24.07
CA GLU A 101 7.07 2.66 -22.80
C GLU A 101 7.13 1.66 -21.63
N VAL A 102 8.34 1.19 -21.31
CA VAL A 102 8.67 0.64 -20.01
C VAL A 102 8.51 1.77 -19.00
N SER A 103 7.34 1.88 -18.37
CA SER A 103 7.12 2.90 -17.34
C SER A 103 7.98 2.59 -16.12
N ASN A 104 9.06 3.36 -15.94
CA ASN A 104 9.93 3.26 -14.78
C ASN A 104 9.42 4.15 -13.65
N PHE A 105 9.22 3.58 -12.47
CA PHE A 105 8.81 4.31 -11.27
C PHE A 105 9.99 4.48 -10.32
N LYS A 106 9.98 5.57 -9.55
CA LYS A 106 10.87 5.76 -8.40
C LYS A 106 10.05 6.02 -7.15
N SER A 107 10.54 5.55 -6.01
CA SER A 107 10.01 5.91 -4.70
C SER A 107 10.29 7.38 -4.42
N ARG A 108 9.23 8.14 -4.13
CA ARG A 108 9.31 9.53 -3.69
C ARG A 108 9.32 9.64 -2.17
N ALA A 109 8.61 8.74 -1.49
CA ALA A 109 8.50 8.71 -0.04
C ALA A 109 8.06 7.32 0.43
N GLU A 110 8.31 7.04 1.71
CA GLU A 110 7.88 5.83 2.42
C GLU A 110 7.01 6.22 3.61
N PHE A 111 6.05 5.37 3.98
CA PHE A 111 5.24 5.53 5.19
C PHE A 111 4.91 4.17 5.82
N GLN A 112 4.84 4.15 7.15
CA GLN A 112 4.45 2.96 7.93
C GLN A 112 3.03 3.08 8.51
N ASN A 113 2.43 4.27 8.48
CA ASN A 113 1.12 4.53 9.07
C ASN A 113 0.25 5.35 8.11
N ILE A 114 -1.05 5.15 8.17
CA ILE A 114 -2.05 5.89 7.42
C ILE A 114 -3.20 6.29 8.35
N THR A 115 -3.62 7.54 8.28
CA THR A 115 -4.84 8.00 8.96
C THR A 115 -6.00 7.94 7.98
N TYR A 116 -6.99 7.09 8.24
CA TYR A 116 -8.22 7.07 7.45
C TYR A 116 -9.32 7.86 8.15
N TRP A 117 -10.24 8.41 7.37
CA TRP A 117 -11.29 9.30 7.84
C TRP A 117 -12.65 8.84 7.34
N ASN A 118 -13.62 8.90 8.22
CA ASN A 118 -15.02 8.57 8.00
C ASN A 118 -15.91 9.82 8.11
N HIS A 119 -17.07 9.78 7.46
CA HIS A 119 -18.08 10.84 7.57
C HIS A 119 -19.02 10.54 8.73
N ASP A 120 -18.92 11.32 9.81
CA ASP A 120 -19.81 11.27 10.98
C ASP A 120 -20.01 9.87 11.61
N THR A 121 -19.18 8.88 11.25
CA THR A 121 -19.15 7.55 11.83
C THR A 121 -17.83 7.32 12.54
N THR A 122 -17.89 6.72 13.71
CA THR A 122 -16.72 6.43 14.51
C THR A 122 -15.90 5.34 13.84
N PRO A 123 -14.56 5.49 13.75
CA PRO A 123 -13.68 4.46 13.23
C PRO A 123 -13.84 3.13 13.99
N SER A 124 -13.84 2.01 13.27
CA SER A 124 -13.91 0.65 13.84
C SER A 124 -13.09 -0.36 13.04
N ALA A 125 -12.94 -1.58 13.57
CA ALA A 125 -12.22 -2.66 12.90
C ALA A 125 -12.92 -3.15 11.60
N GLU A 126 -14.20 -2.83 11.43
CA GLU A 126 -15.03 -3.18 10.26
C GLU A 126 -14.90 -2.19 9.11
N ASP A 127 -14.17 -1.09 9.31
CA ASP A 127 -13.91 -0.14 8.24
C ASP A 127 -13.17 -0.81 7.07
N PRO A 128 -13.36 -0.31 5.83
CA PRO A 128 -12.76 -0.94 4.65
C PRO A 128 -11.24 -1.08 4.74
N LEU A 129 -10.53 -0.06 5.24
CA LEU A 129 -9.07 -0.07 5.24
C LEU A 129 -8.47 -1.07 6.24
N PRO A 130 -8.86 -1.12 7.54
CA PRO A 130 -8.45 -2.19 8.43
C PRO A 130 -8.77 -3.59 7.86
N ARG A 131 -9.96 -3.78 7.28
CA ARG A 131 -10.33 -5.06 6.65
C ARG A 131 -9.47 -5.42 5.45
N CYS A 132 -9.02 -4.45 4.65
CA CYS A 132 -8.09 -4.71 3.55
C CYS A 132 -6.75 -5.28 4.05
N PHE A 133 -6.30 -4.97 5.25
CA PHE A 133 -5.06 -5.55 5.80
C PHE A 133 -5.21 -7.01 6.20
N HIS A 134 -6.41 -7.47 6.57
CA HIS A 134 -6.66 -8.91 6.80
C HIS A 134 -6.42 -9.73 5.52
N LEU A 135 -6.70 -9.17 4.34
CA LEU A 135 -6.42 -9.85 3.06
C LEU A 135 -4.93 -10.16 2.89
N LEU A 136 -4.03 -9.30 3.37
CA LEU A 136 -2.58 -9.52 3.30
C LEU A 136 -2.17 -10.76 4.10
N THR A 137 -2.76 -10.94 5.28
CA THR A 137 -2.53 -12.13 6.12
C THR A 137 -3.00 -13.40 5.42
N VAL A 138 -4.21 -13.36 4.83
CA VAL A 138 -4.77 -14.50 4.09
C VAL A 138 -3.92 -14.83 2.87
N ALA A 139 -3.49 -13.81 2.10
CA ALA A 139 -2.63 -14.00 0.94
C ALA A 139 -1.29 -14.67 1.31
N ASN A 140 -0.65 -14.25 2.40
CA ASN A 140 0.59 -14.88 2.86
C ASN A 140 0.39 -16.36 3.21
N ALA A 141 -0.72 -16.71 3.84
CA ALA A 141 -1.02 -18.10 4.17
C ALA A 141 -1.30 -18.94 2.91
N MET A 142 -2.09 -18.42 1.97
CA MET A 142 -2.46 -19.16 0.75
C MET A 142 -1.29 -19.35 -0.22
N HIS A 143 -0.42 -18.35 -0.33
CA HIS A 143 0.69 -18.36 -1.29
C HIS A 143 2.00 -18.87 -0.69
N LYS A 144 1.99 -19.36 0.56
CA LYS A 144 3.16 -19.99 1.16
C LYS A 144 3.55 -21.21 0.32
N PRO A 145 4.78 -21.29 -0.22
CA PRO A 145 5.20 -22.43 -1.02
C PRO A 145 5.20 -23.70 -0.17
N VAL A 146 4.73 -24.80 -0.76
CA VAL A 146 4.80 -26.12 -0.12
C VAL A 146 6.21 -26.66 -0.26
N THR A 147 6.82 -27.01 0.86
CA THR A 147 8.18 -27.56 0.89
C THR A 147 8.19 -29.05 0.52
N ALA A 148 9.34 -29.55 0.05
CA ALA A 148 9.48 -30.97 -0.29
C ALA A 148 9.32 -31.87 0.94
N GLU A 149 9.74 -31.37 2.10
CA GLU A 149 9.62 -32.02 3.41
C GLU A 149 8.14 -32.13 3.83
N GLU A 150 7.35 -31.07 3.67
CA GLU A 150 5.91 -31.08 3.92
C GLU A 150 5.20 -32.07 2.98
N MET A 151 5.58 -32.11 1.69
CA MET A 151 5.05 -33.10 0.75
C MET A 151 5.41 -34.54 1.14
N ALA A 152 6.66 -34.79 1.53
CA ALA A 152 7.11 -36.11 1.96
C ALA A 152 6.39 -36.56 3.24
N TYR A 153 6.18 -35.65 4.20
CA TYR A 153 5.43 -35.90 5.42
C TYR A 153 3.96 -36.24 5.13
N MET A 154 3.28 -35.46 4.28
CA MET A 154 1.90 -35.74 3.88
C MET A 154 1.75 -37.11 3.20
N SER A 155 2.69 -37.48 2.34
CA SER A 155 2.70 -38.81 1.69
C SER A 155 2.93 -39.94 2.70
N ALA A 156 3.80 -39.76 3.68
CA ALA A 156 4.06 -40.75 4.72
C ALA A 156 2.85 -40.97 5.65
N MET A 157 2.11 -39.92 6.01
CA MET A 157 0.89 -40.05 6.83
C MET A 157 -0.24 -40.82 6.10
N GLN A 158 -0.35 -40.62 4.80
CA GLN A 158 -1.38 -41.27 3.98
C GLN A 158 -1.17 -42.79 3.89
N ASN A 159 0.09 -43.24 3.89
CA ASN A 159 0.47 -44.65 3.86
C ASN A 159 0.37 -45.37 5.22
N GLN A 160 0.27 -44.64 6.34
CA GLN A 160 0.09 -45.23 7.68
C GLN A 160 -1.38 -45.41 8.07
N SER A 161 -2.29 -44.82 7.29
CA SER A 161 -3.73 -44.82 7.55
C SER A 161 -4.49 -45.85 6.69
N SER A 162 -3.78 -46.72 5.98
CA SER A 162 -4.29 -47.77 5.08
C SER A 162 -3.92 -49.16 5.58
#